data_AF-A0A6S6TPK7-F1
#
_entry.id   AF-A0A6S6TPK7-F1
#
_cell.length_a   1.000
_cell.length_b   1.000
_cell.length_c   1.000
_cell.angle_alpha   90.00
_cell.angle_beta   90.00
_cell.angle_gamma   90.00
#
_symmetry.space_group_name_H-M   'P 1'
#
loop_
_entity.id
_entity.type
_entity.pdbx_description
1 polymer ?
#
loop_
_entity_poly.entity_id
_entity_poly.type
_entity_poly.pdbx_seq_one_letter_code
_entity_poly.pdbx_strand_id
1 'polypeptide(L)'
;MVVIESVIKSNALGRWYIELSDTLKEESMEICLDINEYADKVEMMGQEYGGEVEVAWSSEDNVTPEQINEVRQQIMAYEAEVEAKNKEATHMPDGTPNFSV
;
A
#
# COMPACT_ATOMS: atom_id res chain seq x y z
N MET A 1 10.79 3.62 -15.95
CA MET A 1 10.03 2.89 -14.92
C MET A 1 10.28 3.62 -13.63
N VAL A 2 9.20 4.09 -12.99
CA VAL A 2 9.31 4.80 -11.72
C VAL A 2 9.29 3.78 -10.60
N VAL A 3 10.21 3.92 -9.66
CA VAL A 3 10.26 3.08 -8.46
C VAL A 3 9.96 3.96 -7.26
N ILE A 4 8.96 3.57 -6.50
CA ILE A 4 8.69 4.09 -5.17
C ILE A 4 9.34 3.13 -4.18
N GLU A 5 10.26 3.63 -3.37
CA GLU A 5 10.82 2.85 -2.27
C GLU A 5 9.84 2.87 -1.09
N SER A 6 9.60 1.71 -0.52
CA SER A 6 8.77 1.49 0.66
C SER A 6 9.62 0.82 1.73
N VAL A 7 9.89 1.55 2.82
CA VAL A 7 10.74 1.09 3.91
C VAL A 7 9.90 0.96 5.18
N ILE A 8 9.77 -0.27 5.69
CA ILE A 8 9.17 -0.49 7.01
C ILE A 8 10.20 -0.05 8.05
N LYS A 9 9.77 0.78 9.00
CA LYS A 9 10.59 1.29 10.09
C LYS A 9 9.90 1.07 11.42
N SER A 10 10.68 1.05 12.51
CA SER A 10 10.14 0.98 13.88
C SER A 10 10.56 2.20 14.69
N ASN A 11 9.61 2.84 15.36
CA ASN A 11 9.89 3.98 16.22
C ASN A 11 10.31 3.55 17.63
N ALA A 12 10.78 4.51 18.44
CA ALA A 12 11.23 4.25 19.81
C ALA A 12 10.13 3.71 20.77
N LEU A 13 8.86 3.78 20.37
CA LEU A 13 7.73 3.23 21.12
C LEU A 13 7.38 1.79 20.67
N GLY A 14 8.15 1.20 19.75
CA GLY A 14 7.91 -0.13 19.22
C GLY A 14 6.73 -0.22 18.24
N ARG A 15 6.27 0.91 17.69
CA ARG A 15 5.26 0.92 16.63
C ARG A 15 5.94 0.99 15.27
N TRP A 16 5.45 0.21 14.32
CA TRP A 16 5.92 0.28 12.94
C TRP A 16 5.27 1.47 12.21
N TYR A 17 5.93 1.93 11.15
CA TYR A 17 5.40 2.86 10.15
C TYR A 17 6.10 2.55 8.81
N ILE A 18 5.56 3.06 7.71
CA ILE A 18 6.17 2.93 6.39
C ILE A 18 6.61 4.30 5.91
N GLU A 19 7.84 4.38 5.42
CA GLU A 19 8.36 5.55 4.72
C GLU A 19 8.34 5.26 3.22
N LEU A 20 7.70 6.15 2.46
CA LEU A 20 7.63 6.14 1.01
C LEU A 20 8.56 7.21 0.45
N SER A 21 9.33 6.88 -0.59
CA SER A 21 10.11 7.86 -1.34
C SER A 21 10.13 7.55 -2.83
N ASP A 22 9.94 8.59 -3.64
CA ASP A 22 10.07 8.51 -5.09
C ASP A 22 11.54 8.66 -5.50
N THR A 23 12.10 7.63 -6.13
CA THR A 23 13.50 7.59 -6.58
C THR A 23 13.86 8.67 -7.61
N LEU A 24 12.87 9.33 -8.22
CA LEU A 24 13.07 10.42 -9.18
C LEU A 24 12.97 11.83 -8.56
N LYS A 25 12.59 11.94 -7.28
CA LYS A 25 12.34 13.22 -6.60
C LYS A 25 13.10 13.29 -5.28
N GLU A 26 13.98 14.29 -5.15
CA GLU A 26 14.83 14.47 -3.96
C GLU A 26 14.06 14.77 -2.66
N GLU A 27 12.85 15.34 -2.73
CA GLU A 27 12.03 15.73 -1.56
C GLU A 27 10.64 15.07 -1.57
N SER A 28 10.57 13.75 -1.74
CA SER A 28 9.31 12.99 -1.91
C SER A 28 8.96 12.07 -0.74
N MET A 29 9.52 12.36 0.44
CA MET A 29 9.36 11.50 1.62
C MET A 29 7.96 11.64 2.22
N GLU A 30 7.23 10.53 2.25
CA GLU A 30 5.90 10.43 2.85
C GLU A 30 5.90 9.37 3.95
N ILE A 31 5.22 9.64 5.07
CA ILE A 31 5.10 8.72 6.20
C ILE A 31 3.67 8.17 6.24
N CYS A 32 3.55 6.85 6.35
CA CYS A 32 2.29 6.13 6.47
C CYS A 32 2.25 5.40 7.82
N LEU A 33 1.19 5.63 8.59
CA LEU A 33 1.01 5.01 9.91
C LEU A 33 0.17 3.73 9.86
N ASP A 34 -0.49 3.48 8.74
CA ASP A 34 -1.24 2.25 8.46
C ASP A 34 -1.30 1.95 6.95
N ILE A 35 -1.88 0.78 6.60
CA ILE A 35 -1.94 0.30 5.22
C ILE A 35 -2.90 1.11 4.33
N ASN A 36 -3.94 1.75 4.88
CA ASN A 36 -4.83 2.58 4.09
C ASN A 36 -4.13 3.86 3.66
N GLU A 37 -3.45 4.54 4.60
CA GLU A 37 -2.62 5.70 4.28
C GLU A 37 -1.53 5.36 3.26
N TYR A 38 -0.92 4.17 3.40
CA TYR A 38 0.05 3.65 2.43
C TYR A 38 -0.57 3.50 1.04
N ALA A 39 -1.72 2.84 0.91
CA ALA A 39 -2.37 2.62 -0.38
C ALA A 39 -2.74 3.94 -1.06
N ASP A 40 -3.36 4.86 -0.32
CA ASP A 40 -3.73 6.18 -0.83
C ASP A 40 -2.50 6.95 -1.33
N LYS A 41 -1.40 6.94 -0.57
CA LYS A 41 -0.17 7.65 -0.93
C LYS A 41 0.53 7.04 -2.13
N VAL A 42 0.61 5.72 -2.24
CA VAL A 42 1.16 5.04 -3.43
C VAL A 42 0.33 5.37 -4.68
N GLU A 43 -1.00 5.39 -4.56
CA GLU A 43 -1.86 5.79 -5.68
C GLU A 43 -1.61 7.25 -6.08
N MET A 44 -1.58 8.18 -5.12
CA MET A 44 -1.31 9.60 -5.38
C MET A 44 0.06 9.83 -6.05
N MET A 45 1.10 9.16 -5.57
CA MET A 45 2.44 9.21 -6.19
C MET A 45 2.41 8.61 -7.60
N GLY A 46 1.67 7.52 -7.80
CA GLY A 46 1.54 6.87 -9.10
C GLY A 46 0.75 7.69 -10.13
N GLN A 47 -0.23 8.48 -9.71
CA GLN A 47 -1.03 9.33 -10.60
C GLN A 47 -0.18 10.32 -11.42
N GLU A 48 0.91 10.81 -10.84
CA GLU A 48 1.86 11.69 -11.55
C GLU A 48 2.56 11.00 -12.72
N TYR A 49 2.59 9.66 -12.72
CA TYR A 49 3.22 8.81 -13.71
C TYR A 49 2.21 7.99 -14.53
N GLY A 50 0.94 8.39 -14.53
CA GLY A 50 -0.13 7.70 -15.27
C GLY A 50 -0.62 6.41 -14.60
N GLY A 51 -0.34 6.24 -13.31
CA GLY A 51 -0.80 5.11 -12.50
C GLY A 51 0.10 3.87 -12.53
N GLU A 52 1.15 3.86 -13.34
CA GLU A 52 2.07 2.72 -13.47
C GLU A 52 3.37 2.98 -12.72
N VAL A 53 3.48 2.41 -11.52
CA VAL A 53 4.67 2.47 -10.66
C VAL A 53 5.05 1.09 -10.16
N GLU A 54 6.34 0.87 -9.95
CA GLU A 54 6.85 -0.28 -9.20
C GLU A 54 7.13 0.14 -7.76
N VAL A 55 6.81 -0.73 -6.79
CA VAL A 55 7.15 -0.50 -5.40
C VAL A 55 8.23 -1.48 -4.95
N ALA A 56 9.35 -0.94 -4.48
CA ALA A 56 10.45 -1.71 -3.92
C ALA A 56 10.32 -1.75 -2.39
N TRP A 57 10.17 -2.94 -1.81
CA TRP A 57 9.99 -3.13 -0.37
C TRP A 57 11.28 -3.47 0.35
N SER A 58 11.50 -2.83 1.50
CA SER A 58 12.57 -3.15 2.43
C SER A 58 12.15 -2.87 3.87
N SER A 59 13.01 -3.21 4.84
CA SER A 59 12.79 -2.93 6.25
C SER A 59 14.11 -2.53 6.92
N GLU A 60 14.05 -1.63 7.90
CA GLU A 60 15.21 -1.31 8.74
C GLU A 60 15.56 -2.46 9.69
N ASP A 61 16.83 -2.51 10.12
CA ASP A 61 17.38 -3.57 10.96
C ASP A 61 16.69 -3.69 12.34
N ASN A 62 16.07 -2.60 12.81
CA ASN A 62 15.39 -2.55 14.11
C ASN A 62 13.93 -2.99 14.05
N VAL A 63 13.39 -3.33 12.86
CA VAL A 63 12.02 -3.82 12.70
C VAL A 63 11.96 -5.30 13.09
N THR A 64 11.04 -5.64 13.98
CA THR A 64 10.91 -7.02 14.44
C THR A 64 10.15 -7.90 13.43
N PRO A 65 10.38 -9.23 13.43
CA PRO A 65 9.60 -10.14 12.59
C PRO A 65 8.09 -10.05 12.83
N GLU A 66 7.66 -9.78 14.07
CA GLU A 66 6.25 -9.60 14.42
C GLU A 66 5.65 -8.37 13.74
N GLN A 67 6.38 -7.24 13.72
CA GLN A 67 5.94 -6.03 13.02
C GLN A 67 5.83 -6.27 11.51
N ILE A 68 6.82 -6.95 10.90
CA ILE A 68 6.76 -7.33 9.48
C ILE A 68 5.54 -8.22 9.20
N ASN A 69 5.27 -9.19 10.08
CA ASN A 69 4.10 -10.07 9.94
C ASN A 69 2.79 -9.29 10.07
N GLU A 70 2.71 -8.32 10.98
CA GLU A 70 1.54 -7.46 11.15
C GLU A 70 1.27 -6.64 9.87
N VAL A 71 2.29 -5.99 9.31
CA VAL A 71 2.20 -5.26 8.03
C VAL A 71 1.68 -6.17 6.93
N ARG A 72 2.24 -7.38 6.78
CA ARG A 72 1.77 -8.37 5.79
C ARG A 72 0.31 -8.76 5.99
N GLN A 73 -0.12 -8.97 7.22
CA GLN A 73 -1.51 -9.29 7.54
C GLN A 73 -2.46 -8.15 7.17
N GLN A 74 -2.06 -6.90 7.44
CA GLN A 74 -2.87 -5.74 7.08
C GLN A 74 -2.94 -5.54 5.55
N ILE A 75 -1.85 -5.77 4.81
CA ILE A 75 -1.86 -5.75 3.34
C ILE A 75 -2.82 -6.82 2.79
N MET A 76 -2.72 -8.06 3.27
CA MET A 76 -3.62 -9.14 2.83
C MET A 76 -5.10 -8.82 3.13
N ALA A 77 -5.38 -8.20 4.28
CA ALA A 77 -6.74 -7.79 4.63
C ALA A 77 -7.24 -6.68 3.68
N TYR A 78 -6.42 -5.66 3.42
CA TYR A 78 -6.74 -4.59 2.50
C TYR A 78 -7.03 -5.12 1.07
N GLU A 79 -6.17 -6.00 0.55
CA GLU A 79 -6.37 -6.61 -0.77
C GLU A 79 -7.68 -7.41 -0.84
N ALA A 80 -8.00 -8.18 0.20
CA ALA A 80 -9.25 -8.94 0.26
C ALA A 80 -10.48 -8.02 0.29
N GLU A 81 -10.41 -6.89 1.01
CA GLU A 81 -11.49 -5.89 1.04
C GLU A 81 -11.67 -5.20 -0.32
N VAL A 82 -10.58 -4.85 -0.99
CA VAL A 82 -10.61 -4.26 -2.34
C VAL A 82 -11.19 -5.27 -3.34
N GLU A 83 -10.78 -6.53 -3.29
CA GLU A 83 -11.33 -7.59 -4.14
C GLU A 83 -12.83 -7.79 -3.89
N ALA A 84 -13.26 -7.81 -2.62
CA ALA A 84 -14.67 -7.94 -2.25
C ALA A 84 -15.51 -6.76 -2.80
N LYS A 85 -15.05 -5.51 -2.60
CA LYS A 85 -15.71 -4.31 -3.15
C LYS A 85 -15.79 -4.36 -4.67
N ASN A 86 -14.72 -4.79 -5.34
CA ASN A 86 -14.71 -4.93 -6.80
C ASN A 86 -15.68 -6.02 -7.29
N LYS A 87 -15.80 -7.15 -6.58
CA LYS A 87 -16.79 -8.19 -6.89
C LYS A 87 -18.21 -7.68 -6.71
N GLU A 88 -18.50 -6.98 -5.61
CA GLU A 88 -19.80 -6.34 -5.37
C GLU A 88 -20.15 -5.29 -6.45
N ALA A 89 -19.18 -4.52 -6.93
CA ALA A 89 -19.41 -3.53 -7.98
C ALA A 89 -19.69 -4.17 -9.35
N THR A 90 -19.06 -5.30 -9.64
CA THR A 90 -19.13 -6.00 -10.92
C THR A 90 -20.19 -7.11 -10.98
N HIS A 91 -20.85 -7.45 -9.86
CA HIS A 91 -21.86 -8.51 -9.80
C HIS A 91 -23.13 -8.01 -9.09
N MET A 92 -24.30 -8.37 -9.63
CA MET A 92 -25.61 -8.12 -9.01
C MET A 92 -25.78 -8.96 -7.72
N PRO A 93 -26.76 -8.65 -6.84
CA PRO A 93 -27.00 -9.40 -5.59
C PRO A 93 -27.30 -10.90 -5.79
N ASP A 94 -27.69 -11.30 -7.00
CA ASP A 94 -27.93 -12.70 -7.40
C ASP A 94 -26.67 -13.40 -7.94
N GLY A 95 -25.52 -12.72 -7.92
CA GLY A 95 -24.23 -13.23 -8.39
C GLY A 95 -24.02 -13.15 -9.90
N THR A 96 -24.96 -12.58 -10.66
CA THR A 96 -24.79 -12.38 -12.11
C THR A 96 -23.88 -11.18 -12.40
N PRO A 97 -22.99 -11.23 -13.42
CA PRO A 97 -22.18 -10.07 -13.78
C PRO A 97 -23.04 -8.85 -14.14
N ASN A 98 -22.69 -7.69 -13.60
CA ASN A 98 -23.31 -6.42 -13.93
C ASN A 98 -22.70 -5.87 -15.23
N PHE A 99 -23.41 -6.00 -16.36
CA PHE A 99 -22.98 -5.51 -17.67
C PHE A 99 -23.23 -4.01 -17.91
N SER A 100 -23.57 -3.26 -16.85
CA SER A 100 -23.94 -1.84 -16.93
C SER A 100 -22.79 -0.89 -16.60
N VAL A 101 -21.62 -1.43 -16.24
CA VAL A 101 -20.36 -0.71 -15.97
C VAL A 101 -19.49 -0.61 -17.22
#